data_AF-A0AAV5U0E2-F1
#
_entry.id   AF-A0AAV5U0E2-F1
#
_cell.length_a   1.000
_cell.length_b   1.000
_cell.length_c   1.000
_cell.angle_alpha   90.00
_cell.angle_beta   90.00
_cell.angle_gamma   90.00
#
_symmetry.space_group_name_H-M   'P 1'
#
loop_
_entity.id
_entity.type
_entity.pdbx_description
1 polymer ?
#
loop_
_entity_poly.entity_id
_entity_poly.type
_entity_poly.pdbx_seq_one_letter_code
_entity_poly.pdbx_strand_id
1 'polypeptide(L)'
;VLSLISAHDSSYFIPSSNPIPERGSWSRIRGPITNHFENWLNESGYGEDDFAQRFFFEFGSFGGKENDTHQLTRTPIIFYHGNEDGALAIPGNFTSGSSSQIEYFMSVGYTSAELYVTTWGTRDSDLSMTNDHGCAMMQRLRRFTLAVQEYTQSRWVNLICHSMGVTIARKIVKGGWIEEEGGVICDLGEPLTDRVGVFIGITGANYGMCACQGLSTIDKTCSQKNGFWPGDSCGVNNFCFSSHITLPCKQEKYSRLLWEMNHDDIKEGQQVNSMWATDDDLILNRAIAWSWPTSFIPGSQLFVLQNMSHMQTK
;
A
#
# COMPACT_ATOMS: atom_id res chain seq x y z
N VAL A 1 -34.40 -26.16 -4.32
CA VAL A 1 -33.02 -26.52 -3.93
C VAL A 1 -32.19 -25.25 -4.06
N LEU A 2 -32.16 -24.46 -2.99
CA LEU A 2 -31.43 -23.19 -2.88
C LEU A 2 -30.33 -23.42 -1.85
N SER A 3 -29.09 -23.48 -2.32
CA SER A 3 -27.91 -23.61 -1.47
C SER A 3 -27.40 -22.22 -1.09
N LEU A 4 -27.62 -21.86 0.16
CA LEU A 4 -26.96 -20.74 0.85
C LEU A 4 -25.45 -21.02 0.92
N ILE A 5 -24.65 -20.09 0.40
CA ILE A 5 -23.20 -20.06 0.61
C ILE A 5 -22.96 -19.40 1.97
N SER A 6 -22.35 -20.15 2.87
CA SER A 6 -21.96 -19.72 4.22
C SER A 6 -20.89 -18.64 4.14
N ALA A 7 -21.09 -17.55 4.89
CA ALA A 7 -20.04 -16.63 5.26
C ALA A 7 -18.92 -17.42 5.96
N HIS A 8 -17.68 -17.20 5.53
CA HIS A 8 -16.51 -17.81 6.15
C HIS A 8 -16.20 -17.11 7.47
N ASP A 9 -16.01 -17.94 8.51
CA ASP A 9 -15.61 -17.58 9.87
C ASP A 9 -14.48 -16.55 9.92
N SER A 10 -14.82 -15.36 10.41
CA SER A 10 -13.85 -14.35 10.84
C SER A 10 -13.63 -14.51 12.35
N SER A 11 -12.93 -15.58 12.74
CA SER A 11 -12.52 -15.78 14.14
C SER A 11 -11.14 -15.16 14.38
N TYR A 12 -11.07 -13.84 14.35
CA TYR A 12 -9.91 -13.11 14.86
C TYR A 12 -10.00 -13.06 16.39
N PHE A 13 -9.15 -13.85 17.02
CA PHE A 13 -9.01 -13.94 18.47
C PHE A 13 -8.49 -12.60 19.02
N ILE A 14 -9.18 -12.03 20.01
CA ILE A 14 -8.80 -10.81 20.72
C ILE A 14 -7.94 -11.20 21.92
N PRO A 15 -6.66 -10.76 22.04
CA PRO A 15 -6.03 -10.66 23.34
C PRO A 15 -6.69 -9.47 24.07
N SER A 16 -7.55 -9.78 25.05
CA SER A 16 -8.38 -8.83 25.81
C SER A 16 -7.59 -7.94 26.77
N SER A 17 -6.35 -7.57 26.46
CA SER A 17 -5.44 -6.90 27.40
C SER A 17 -4.59 -5.77 26.84
N ASN A 18 -4.76 -5.37 25.57
CA ASN A 18 -4.14 -4.13 25.11
C ASN A 18 -4.93 -2.94 25.69
N PRO A 19 -4.31 -2.09 26.55
CA PRO A 19 -4.97 -0.93 27.08
C PRO A 19 -5.38 0.00 25.93
N ILE A 20 -6.60 0.53 26.00
CA ILE A 20 -7.03 1.68 25.20
C ILE A 20 -5.90 2.71 25.33
N PRO A 21 -5.23 3.13 24.24
CA PRO A 21 -4.13 4.08 24.35
C PRO A 21 -4.63 5.34 25.06
N GLU A 22 -4.06 5.67 26.22
CA GLU A 22 -4.38 6.90 26.93
C GLU A 22 -4.16 8.09 25.98
N ARG A 23 -5.09 9.05 25.99
CA ARG A 23 -5.10 10.23 25.11
C ARG A 23 -3.81 11.05 25.25
N GLY A 24 -2.81 10.74 24.43
CA GLY A 24 -1.60 11.53 24.27
C GLY A 24 -1.63 12.36 22.99
N SER A 25 -0.86 13.46 23.02
CA SER A 25 -0.67 14.46 21.96
C SER A 25 0.18 13.93 20.78
N TRP A 26 -0.24 12.87 20.11
CA TRP A 26 0.60 12.18 19.11
C TRP A 26 0.30 12.56 17.64
N SER A 27 -0.91 13.05 17.36
CA SER A 27 -1.35 13.63 16.07
C SER A 27 -2.59 14.48 16.34
N ARG A 28 -2.86 15.53 15.55
CA ARG A 28 -4.14 16.26 15.62
C ARG A 28 -5.18 15.70 14.65
N ILE A 29 -4.75 14.86 13.72
CA ILE A 29 -5.62 14.24 12.72
C ILE A 29 -6.41 13.12 13.38
N ARG A 30 -7.72 13.11 13.11
CA ARG A 30 -8.66 12.13 13.63
C ARG A 30 -9.60 11.68 12.53
N GLY A 31 -9.86 10.39 12.52
CA GLY A 31 -10.84 9.73 11.69
C GLY A 31 -12.04 9.22 12.50
N PRO A 32 -12.77 8.23 11.97
CA PRO A 32 -12.60 7.60 10.65
C PRO A 32 -12.99 8.57 9.52
N ILE A 33 -13.20 8.06 8.30
CA ILE A 33 -13.88 8.82 7.23
C ILE A 33 -15.14 9.53 7.74
N THR A 34 -15.48 10.66 7.12
CA THR A 34 -16.63 11.47 7.55
C THR A 34 -17.94 10.70 7.37
N ASN A 35 -18.94 10.99 8.21
CA ASN A 35 -20.28 10.40 8.09
C ASN A 35 -20.89 10.64 6.70
N HIS A 36 -20.60 11.78 6.08
CA HIS A 36 -21.07 12.06 4.73
C HIS A 36 -20.49 11.09 3.70
N PHE A 37 -19.18 10.80 3.77
CA PHE A 37 -18.57 9.86 2.84
C PHE A 37 -19.08 8.44 3.11
N GLU A 38 -19.20 8.04 4.38
CA GLU A 38 -19.74 6.72 4.75
C GLU A 38 -21.21 6.53 4.30
N ASN A 39 -22.06 7.55 4.46
CA ASN A 39 -23.43 7.52 3.94
C ASN A 39 -23.46 7.35 2.41
N TRP A 40 -22.63 8.11 1.70
CA TRP A 40 -22.51 7.98 0.25
C TRP A 40 -22.01 6.59 -0.17
N LEU A 41 -21.05 6.01 0.56
CA LEU A 41 -20.54 4.66 0.30
C LEU A 41 -21.66 3.61 0.44
N ASN A 42 -22.47 3.72 1.49
CA ASN A 42 -23.62 2.84 1.72
C ASN A 42 -24.65 2.94 0.59
N GLU A 43 -24.93 4.15 0.11
CA GLU A 43 -25.88 4.39 -0.98
C GLU A 43 -25.34 4.00 -2.36
N SER A 44 -24.00 3.98 -2.53
CA SER A 44 -23.33 3.76 -3.82
C SER A 44 -22.79 2.34 -4.00
N GLY A 45 -23.20 1.40 -3.14
CA GLY A 45 -22.82 -0.02 -3.25
C GLY A 45 -21.41 -0.35 -2.75
N TYR A 46 -20.85 0.49 -1.88
CA TYR A 46 -19.56 0.29 -1.21
C TYR A 46 -19.68 0.00 0.30
N GLY A 47 -20.90 -0.10 0.84
CA GLY A 47 -21.12 -0.25 2.29
C GLY A 47 -20.48 -1.49 2.91
N GLU A 48 -20.43 -2.60 2.17
CA GLU A 48 -19.85 -3.87 2.65
C GLU A 48 -18.31 -3.87 2.68
N ASP A 49 -17.65 -2.87 2.09
CA ASP A 49 -16.19 -2.82 2.03
C ASP A 49 -15.54 -2.34 3.36
N ASP A 50 -16.32 -1.80 4.30
CA ASP A 50 -15.87 -1.28 5.60
C ASP A 50 -14.61 -0.38 5.48
N PHE A 51 -14.67 0.67 4.67
CA PHE A 51 -13.55 1.63 4.56
C PHE A 51 -13.34 2.48 5.81
N ALA A 52 -14.34 2.55 6.70
CA ALA A 52 -14.22 3.25 7.96
C ALA A 52 -13.21 2.56 8.90
N GLN A 53 -13.11 1.23 8.83
CA GLN A 53 -12.17 0.43 9.63
C GLN A 53 -12.31 0.74 11.12
N ARG A 54 -13.56 0.75 11.58
CA ARG A 54 -13.95 1.18 12.94
C ARG A 54 -13.36 0.30 14.05
N PHE A 55 -12.88 -0.88 13.71
CA PHE A 55 -12.05 -1.72 14.59
C PHE A 55 -10.85 -0.96 15.16
N PHE A 56 -10.23 -0.06 14.39
CA PHE A 56 -9.13 0.80 14.82
C PHE A 56 -9.59 2.18 15.33
N PHE A 57 -10.87 2.30 15.72
CA PHE A 57 -11.47 3.53 16.26
C PHE A 57 -11.24 4.75 15.34
N GLU A 58 -10.80 5.87 15.92
CA GLU A 58 -10.51 7.12 15.21
C GLU A 58 -9.22 7.06 14.37
N PHE A 59 -8.51 5.92 14.33
CA PHE A 59 -7.24 5.76 13.61
C PHE A 59 -7.33 4.88 12.36
N GLY A 60 -8.50 4.30 12.10
CA GLY A 60 -8.69 3.30 11.04
C GLY A 60 -8.73 3.87 9.64
N SER A 61 -9.14 5.13 9.48
CA SER A 61 -9.28 5.79 8.18
C SER A 61 -9.34 7.31 8.32
N PHE A 62 -9.30 8.03 7.21
CA PHE A 62 -9.49 9.49 7.16
C PHE A 62 -10.02 9.91 5.80
N GLY A 63 -10.83 10.96 5.76
CA GLY A 63 -11.25 11.63 4.53
C GLY A 63 -12.77 11.70 4.34
N GLY A 64 -13.19 12.57 3.43
CA GLY A 64 -14.59 12.84 3.13
C GLY A 64 -14.96 14.29 3.34
N LYS A 65 -16.04 14.73 2.67
CA LYS A 65 -16.60 16.07 2.87
C LYS A 65 -17.29 16.12 4.23
N GLU A 66 -17.35 17.30 4.84
CA GLU A 66 -18.18 17.51 6.04
C GLU A 66 -19.68 17.58 5.70
N ASN A 67 -20.01 18.10 4.51
CA ASN A 67 -21.38 18.27 4.01
C ASN A 67 -21.38 18.49 2.48
N ASP A 68 -22.57 18.51 1.87
CA ASP A 68 -22.77 18.70 0.43
C ASP A 68 -22.27 20.04 -0.11
N THR A 69 -22.16 21.06 0.74
CA THR A 69 -21.74 22.41 0.30
C THR A 69 -20.23 22.53 0.14
N HIS A 70 -19.45 21.54 0.59
CA HIS A 70 -18.01 21.54 0.46
C HIS A 70 -17.60 21.33 -1.01
N GLN A 71 -16.97 22.34 -1.60
CA GLN A 71 -16.41 22.27 -2.95
C GLN A 71 -14.93 21.88 -2.89
N LEU A 72 -14.54 20.93 -3.74
CA LEU A 72 -13.13 20.58 -3.90
C LEU A 72 -12.41 21.68 -4.68
N THR A 73 -11.20 22.00 -4.24
CA THR A 73 -10.30 22.98 -4.86
C THR A 73 -9.02 22.35 -5.39
N ARG A 74 -8.74 21.10 -4.99
CA ARG A 74 -7.55 20.32 -5.35
C ARG A 74 -7.95 18.92 -5.84
N THR A 75 -7.05 18.30 -6.59
CA THR A 75 -7.15 16.88 -6.92
C THR A 75 -7.04 16.04 -5.64
N PRO A 76 -7.98 15.10 -5.38
CA PRO A 76 -7.92 14.23 -4.22
C PRO A 76 -6.63 13.42 -4.15
N ILE A 77 -6.10 13.24 -2.94
CA ILE A 77 -4.92 12.42 -2.64
C ILE A 77 -5.38 11.20 -1.85
N ILE A 78 -4.93 10.02 -2.28
CA ILE A 78 -5.12 8.76 -1.58
C ILE A 78 -3.76 8.27 -1.10
N PHE A 79 -3.64 8.02 0.20
CA PHE A 79 -2.44 7.46 0.80
C PHE A 79 -2.54 5.92 0.88
N TYR A 80 -1.46 5.24 0.53
CA TYR A 80 -1.31 3.80 0.71
C TYR A 80 -0.14 3.52 1.66
N HIS A 81 -0.47 3.09 2.88
CA HIS A 81 0.51 2.80 3.91
C HIS A 81 1.21 1.45 3.68
N GLY A 82 2.35 1.28 4.36
CA GLY A 82 3.17 0.07 4.34
C GLY A 82 2.62 -1.08 5.16
N ASN A 83 3.33 -2.21 5.11
CA ASN A 83 3.01 -3.41 5.86
C ASN A 83 3.02 -3.14 7.38
N GLU A 84 1.99 -3.60 8.09
CA GLU A 84 1.74 -3.38 9.53
C GLU A 84 1.64 -1.92 10.02
N ASP A 85 1.65 -0.95 9.10
CA ASP A 85 1.25 0.42 9.40
C ASP A 85 -0.28 0.55 9.32
N GLY A 86 -0.83 1.75 9.50
CA GLY A 86 -2.25 2.01 9.29
C GLY A 86 -2.54 3.37 8.67
N ALA A 87 -3.82 3.73 8.63
CA ALA A 87 -4.24 5.00 8.08
C ALA A 87 -3.66 6.19 8.86
N LEU A 88 -3.89 6.21 10.18
CA LEU A 88 -3.45 7.28 11.07
C LEU A 88 -2.54 6.76 12.17
N ALA A 89 -1.70 7.68 12.66
CA ALA A 89 -0.71 7.39 13.69
C ALA A 89 -1.30 6.82 14.98
N ILE A 90 -0.71 5.76 15.52
CA ILE A 90 -0.90 5.28 16.90
C ILE A 90 0.47 5.12 17.57
N PRO A 91 0.56 5.11 18.91
CA PRO A 91 1.81 4.79 19.60
C PRO A 91 2.33 3.40 19.20
N GLY A 92 3.62 3.29 18.87
CA GLY A 92 4.23 2.03 18.45
C GLY A 92 5.34 2.21 17.42
N ASN A 93 5.98 1.10 17.04
CA ASN A 93 6.90 1.05 15.91
C ASN A 93 6.10 0.78 14.63
N PHE A 94 6.52 1.39 13.51
CA PHE A 94 5.87 1.24 12.21
C PHE A 94 4.39 1.66 12.17
N THR A 95 3.95 2.50 13.10
CA THR A 95 2.55 2.92 13.24
C THR A 95 2.34 4.41 13.00
N SER A 96 3.20 5.07 12.21
CA SER A 96 3.09 6.52 11.97
C SER A 96 1.91 6.91 11.07
N GLY A 97 1.39 5.94 10.30
CA GLY A 97 0.38 6.15 9.27
C GLY A 97 0.71 7.28 8.31
N SER A 98 -0.32 8.02 7.92
CA SER A 98 -0.27 9.18 7.03
C SER A 98 -0.52 10.51 7.78
N SER A 99 -0.49 10.50 9.12
CA SER A 99 -0.86 11.67 9.94
C SER A 99 -0.04 12.92 9.60
N SER A 100 1.30 12.82 9.58
CA SER A 100 2.19 13.95 9.30
C SER A 100 1.99 14.51 7.89
N GLN A 101 1.74 13.62 6.92
CA GLN A 101 1.49 13.98 5.52
C GLN A 101 0.16 14.74 5.40
N ILE A 102 -0.90 14.23 6.06
CA ILE A 102 -2.20 14.90 6.11
C ILE A 102 -2.07 16.28 6.78
N GLU A 103 -1.37 16.38 7.91
CA GLU A 103 -1.11 17.67 8.58
C GLU A 103 -0.39 18.66 7.66
N TYR A 104 0.63 18.19 6.93
CA TYR A 104 1.34 19.00 5.94
C TYR A 104 0.40 19.50 4.83
N PHE A 105 -0.36 18.62 4.20
CA PHE A 105 -1.28 19.02 3.12
C PHE A 105 -2.36 19.98 3.61
N MET A 106 -2.90 19.77 4.81
CA MET A 106 -3.85 20.70 5.44
C MET A 106 -3.22 22.06 5.71
N SER A 107 -1.93 22.12 6.10
CA SER A 107 -1.21 23.38 6.31
C SER A 107 -1.05 24.22 5.02
N VAL A 108 -1.13 23.59 3.84
CA VAL A 108 -1.04 24.25 2.52
C VAL A 108 -2.39 24.30 1.78
N GLY A 109 -3.49 24.16 2.53
CA GLY A 109 -4.84 24.44 2.09
C GLY A 109 -5.64 23.25 1.53
N TYR A 110 -5.19 22.01 1.73
CA TYR A 110 -6.07 20.85 1.52
C TYR A 110 -7.07 20.69 2.67
N THR A 111 -8.18 20.01 2.42
CA THR A 111 -9.17 19.66 3.44
C THR A 111 -9.38 18.14 3.53
N SER A 112 -10.16 17.69 4.53
CA SER A 112 -10.60 16.28 4.63
C SER A 112 -11.34 15.80 3.37
N ALA A 113 -11.96 16.71 2.60
CA ALA A 113 -12.64 16.40 1.35
C ALA A 113 -11.69 15.99 0.21
N GLU A 114 -10.38 16.14 0.40
CA GLU A 114 -9.36 15.95 -0.64
C GLU A 114 -8.26 14.98 -0.20
N LEU A 115 -8.32 14.42 1.01
CA LEU A 115 -7.27 13.58 1.59
C LEU A 115 -7.90 12.29 2.13
N TYR A 116 -7.45 11.14 1.63
CA TYR A 116 -8.11 9.86 1.87
C TYR A 116 -7.12 8.76 2.23
N VAL A 117 -7.46 7.96 3.24
CA VAL A 117 -6.72 6.73 3.56
C VAL A 117 -7.62 5.76 4.33
N THR A 118 -7.51 4.48 4.05
CA THR A 118 -8.10 3.38 4.84
C THR A 118 -7.00 2.43 5.27
N THR A 119 -7.12 1.90 6.48
CA THR A 119 -6.24 0.82 6.95
C THR A 119 -6.51 -0.46 6.16
N TRP A 120 -5.45 -1.24 5.95
CA TRP A 120 -5.47 -2.64 5.55
C TRP A 120 -4.54 -3.44 6.46
N GLY A 121 -4.74 -4.77 6.54
CA GLY A 121 -3.96 -5.62 7.44
C GLY A 121 -4.34 -5.43 8.92
N THR A 122 -3.50 -5.96 9.80
CA THR A 122 -3.77 -6.08 11.24
C THR A 122 -3.16 -4.98 12.09
N ARG A 123 -2.14 -4.27 11.58
CA ARG A 123 -1.31 -3.33 12.36
C ARG A 123 -0.56 -4.01 13.50
N ASP A 124 -0.22 -5.28 13.31
CA ASP A 124 0.50 -6.11 14.27
C ASP A 124 1.84 -6.52 13.65
N SER A 125 2.93 -5.92 14.13
CA SER A 125 4.27 -6.17 13.61
C SER A 125 4.68 -7.65 13.64
N ASP A 126 4.12 -8.43 14.57
CA ASP A 126 4.41 -9.86 14.70
C ASP A 126 3.81 -10.69 13.55
N LEU A 127 2.82 -10.12 12.83
CA LEU A 127 2.15 -10.73 11.68
C LEU A 127 2.70 -10.24 10.34
N SER A 128 3.75 -9.42 10.34
CA SER A 128 4.33 -8.80 9.13
C SER A 128 4.68 -9.80 8.02
N MET A 129 5.08 -11.03 8.36
CA MET A 129 5.44 -12.08 7.38
C MET A 129 4.23 -12.84 6.79
N THR A 130 3.02 -12.53 7.27
CA THR A 130 1.78 -13.20 6.87
C THR A 130 1.00 -12.42 5.79
N ASN A 131 1.41 -11.19 5.48
CA ASN A 131 0.74 -10.34 4.50
C ASN A 131 1.35 -10.48 3.10
N ASP A 132 0.53 -10.82 2.12
CA ASP A 132 0.86 -10.82 0.69
C ASP A 132 -0.07 -9.88 -0.08
N HIS A 133 0.03 -9.87 -1.41
CA HIS A 133 -0.88 -9.09 -2.25
C HIS A 133 -2.17 -9.90 -2.56
N GLY A 134 -2.85 -10.38 -1.52
CA GLY A 134 -4.05 -11.21 -1.63
C GLY A 134 -5.26 -10.50 -2.26
N CYS A 135 -6.04 -11.25 -3.01
CA CYS A 135 -7.21 -10.86 -3.79
C CYS A 135 -8.23 -10.03 -3.01
N ALA A 136 -8.67 -10.51 -1.84
CA ALA A 136 -9.70 -9.80 -1.07
C ALA A 136 -9.25 -8.39 -0.67
N MET A 137 -8.01 -8.26 -0.18
CA MET A 137 -7.41 -6.98 0.16
C MET A 137 -7.26 -6.09 -1.07
N MET A 138 -6.73 -6.64 -2.17
CA MET A 138 -6.45 -5.89 -3.39
C MET A 138 -7.72 -5.40 -4.08
N GLN A 139 -8.78 -6.21 -4.13
CA GLN A 139 -10.09 -5.82 -4.64
C GLN A 139 -10.73 -4.74 -3.77
N ARG A 140 -10.70 -4.91 -2.44
CA ARG A 140 -11.21 -3.91 -1.49
C ARG A 140 -10.50 -2.56 -1.67
N LEU A 141 -9.18 -2.56 -1.70
CA LEU A 141 -8.39 -1.33 -1.83
C LEU A 141 -8.52 -0.69 -3.22
N ARG A 142 -8.77 -1.47 -4.28
CA ARG A 142 -9.11 -0.93 -5.59
C ARG A 142 -10.50 -0.28 -5.61
N ARG A 143 -11.48 -0.90 -4.95
CA ARG A 143 -12.80 -0.31 -4.75
C ARG A 143 -12.72 0.99 -3.96
N PHE A 144 -11.80 1.10 -2.98
CA PHE A 144 -11.54 2.36 -2.29
C PHE A 144 -11.05 3.47 -3.25
N THR A 145 -10.12 3.16 -4.15
CA THR A 145 -9.65 4.13 -5.16
C THR A 145 -10.79 4.66 -6.03
N LEU A 146 -11.63 3.75 -6.52
CA LEU A 146 -12.79 4.06 -7.37
C LEU A 146 -13.83 4.88 -6.60
N ALA A 147 -14.16 4.46 -5.37
CA ALA A 147 -15.09 5.15 -4.50
C ALA A 147 -14.66 6.59 -4.22
N VAL A 148 -13.38 6.84 -3.92
CA VAL A 148 -12.86 8.20 -3.73
C VAL A 148 -12.99 9.02 -5.00
N GLN A 149 -12.60 8.47 -6.16
CA GLN A 149 -12.73 9.18 -7.44
C GLN A 149 -14.19 9.55 -7.75
N GLU A 150 -15.11 8.60 -7.59
CA GLU A 150 -16.54 8.76 -7.87
C GLU A 150 -17.19 9.74 -6.91
N TYR A 151 -16.93 9.62 -5.61
CA TYR A 151 -17.44 10.51 -4.57
C TYR A 151 -17.02 11.97 -4.75
N THR A 152 -15.76 12.17 -5.14
CA THR A 152 -15.20 13.49 -5.37
C THR A 152 -15.55 14.06 -6.74
N GLN A 153 -16.07 13.21 -7.65
CA GLN A 153 -16.31 13.52 -9.07
C GLN A 153 -15.06 14.09 -9.76
N SER A 154 -13.88 13.75 -9.24
CA SER A 154 -12.62 14.26 -9.78
C SER A 154 -12.21 13.48 -11.02
N ARG A 155 -11.71 14.18 -12.03
CA ARG A 155 -11.11 13.56 -13.22
C ARG A 155 -9.98 12.61 -12.83
N TRP A 156 -9.16 13.02 -11.85
CA TRP A 156 -8.00 12.27 -11.38
C TRP A 156 -7.98 12.13 -9.87
N VAL A 157 -7.29 11.10 -9.39
CA VAL A 157 -6.76 11.02 -8.02
C VAL A 157 -5.23 11.02 -8.07
N ASN A 158 -4.59 11.47 -7.01
CA ASN A 158 -3.14 11.38 -6.81
C ASN A 158 -2.86 10.33 -5.74
N LEU A 159 -1.86 9.49 -5.95
CA LEU A 159 -1.51 8.41 -5.02
C LEU A 159 -0.14 8.70 -4.38
N ILE A 160 -0.10 8.65 -3.04
CA ILE A 160 1.14 8.72 -2.27
C ILE A 160 1.27 7.42 -1.50
N CYS A 161 2.30 6.64 -1.83
CA CYS A 161 2.39 5.25 -1.42
C CYS A 161 3.73 5.01 -0.71
N HIS A 162 3.73 4.24 0.36
CA HIS A 162 4.93 3.94 1.14
C HIS A 162 5.10 2.43 1.31
N SER A 163 6.34 1.93 1.21
CA SER A 163 6.68 0.53 1.48
C SER A 163 5.83 -0.44 0.63
N MET A 164 5.24 -1.48 1.25
CA MET A 164 4.31 -2.41 0.59
C MET A 164 3.09 -1.70 -0.04
N GLY A 165 2.69 -0.54 0.49
CA GLY A 165 1.65 0.30 -0.11
C GLY A 165 1.99 0.74 -1.54
N VAL A 166 3.27 0.82 -1.91
CA VAL A 166 3.70 1.09 -3.28
C VAL A 166 3.25 -0.04 -4.21
N THR A 167 3.67 -1.28 -3.96
CA THR A 167 3.35 -2.41 -4.85
C THR A 167 1.86 -2.74 -4.85
N ILE A 168 1.17 -2.54 -3.73
CA ILE A 168 -0.30 -2.57 -3.65
C ILE A 168 -0.91 -1.55 -4.61
N ALA A 169 -0.56 -0.26 -4.49
CA ALA A 169 -1.12 0.78 -5.33
C ALA A 169 -0.77 0.61 -6.81
N ARG A 170 0.47 0.17 -7.12
CA ARG A 170 0.87 -0.15 -8.50
C ARG A 170 -0.06 -1.21 -9.10
N LYS A 171 -0.29 -2.32 -8.39
CA LYS A 171 -1.15 -3.39 -8.90
C LYS A 171 -2.61 -2.97 -8.97
N ILE A 172 -3.10 -2.17 -8.02
CA ILE A 172 -4.45 -1.57 -8.08
C ILE A 172 -4.61 -0.73 -9.34
N VAL A 173 -3.64 0.12 -9.67
CA VAL A 173 -3.73 0.99 -10.85
C VAL A 173 -3.61 0.18 -12.13
N LYS A 174 -2.63 -0.73 -12.20
CA LYS A 174 -2.38 -1.50 -13.42
C LYS A 174 -3.46 -2.54 -13.69
N GLY A 175 -4.17 -2.98 -12.65
CA GLY A 175 -5.29 -3.90 -12.76
C GLY A 175 -4.86 -5.31 -13.17
N GLY A 176 -5.75 -5.99 -13.90
CA GLY A 176 -5.60 -7.36 -14.36
C GLY A 176 -5.59 -8.39 -13.24
N TRP A 177 -5.06 -9.57 -13.55
CA TRP A 177 -5.17 -10.75 -12.71
C TRP A 177 -4.16 -10.77 -11.55
N ILE A 178 -4.58 -11.29 -10.41
CA ILE A 178 -3.71 -11.71 -9.29
C ILE A 178 -3.89 -13.22 -9.13
N GLU A 179 -2.77 -13.93 -8.96
CA GLU A 179 -2.74 -15.33 -8.61
C GLU A 179 -2.17 -15.50 -7.19
N GLU A 180 -2.90 -16.19 -6.33
CA GLU A 180 -2.48 -16.51 -4.97
C GLU A 180 -1.89 -17.94 -4.86
N GLU A 181 -1.34 -18.23 -3.70
CA GLU A 181 -1.07 -19.61 -3.30
C GLU A 181 -2.36 -20.45 -3.28
N GLY A 182 -2.24 -21.73 -3.65
CA GLY A 182 -3.42 -22.59 -3.80
C GLY A 182 -4.24 -22.39 -5.07
N GLY A 183 -3.86 -21.44 -5.95
CA GLY A 183 -4.46 -21.29 -7.28
C GLY A 183 -5.73 -20.44 -7.32
N VAL A 184 -6.03 -19.70 -6.25
CA VAL A 184 -7.06 -18.66 -6.27
C VAL A 184 -6.61 -17.56 -7.23
N ILE A 185 -7.51 -17.16 -8.13
CA ILE A 185 -7.26 -16.12 -9.13
C ILE A 185 -8.39 -15.10 -9.01
N CYS A 186 -8.04 -13.82 -9.02
CA CYS A 186 -9.02 -12.73 -9.09
C CYS A 186 -8.60 -11.69 -10.13
N ASP A 187 -9.60 -11.02 -10.69
CA ASP A 187 -9.41 -9.89 -11.58
C ASP A 187 -9.61 -8.59 -10.80
N LEU A 188 -8.68 -7.65 -10.96
CA LEU A 188 -8.86 -6.27 -10.53
C LEU A 188 -9.59 -5.45 -11.59
N GLY A 189 -9.64 -5.89 -12.84
CA GLY A 189 -10.24 -5.20 -13.98
C GLY A 189 -9.25 -4.29 -14.70
N GLU A 190 -9.77 -3.43 -15.57
CA GLU A 190 -8.97 -2.61 -16.50
C GLU A 190 -8.01 -1.62 -15.81
N PRO A 191 -6.93 -1.18 -16.46
CA PRO A 191 -6.05 -0.16 -15.92
C PRO A 191 -6.77 1.15 -15.52
N LEU A 192 -6.36 1.74 -14.39
CA LEU A 192 -6.79 3.05 -13.90
C LEU A 192 -5.82 4.18 -14.32
N THR A 193 -4.91 3.93 -15.25
CA THR A 193 -3.85 4.88 -15.68
C THR A 193 -4.41 6.27 -16.02
N ASP A 194 -5.54 6.33 -16.73
CA ASP A 194 -6.17 7.60 -17.13
C ASP A 194 -6.92 8.32 -15.99
N ARG A 195 -7.06 7.64 -14.85
CA ARG A 195 -7.73 8.11 -13.63
C ARG A 195 -6.72 8.54 -12.55
N VAL A 196 -5.42 8.28 -12.74
CA VAL A 196 -4.37 8.68 -11.80
C VAL A 196 -3.52 9.79 -12.40
N GLY A 197 -3.55 10.97 -11.77
CA GLY A 197 -2.76 12.13 -12.18
C GLY A 197 -1.29 11.95 -11.81
N VAL A 198 -1.02 11.84 -10.52
CA VAL A 198 0.33 11.66 -9.97
C VAL A 198 0.40 10.39 -9.13
N PHE A 199 1.42 9.58 -9.35
CA PHE A 199 1.80 8.44 -8.53
C PHE A 199 3.16 8.69 -7.89
N ILE A 200 3.24 8.63 -6.56
CA ILE A 200 4.49 8.75 -5.81
C ILE A 200 4.69 7.46 -5.02
N GLY A 201 5.70 6.67 -5.40
CA GLY A 201 6.13 5.50 -4.66
C GLY A 201 7.36 5.81 -3.80
N ILE A 202 7.23 5.66 -2.48
CA ILE A 202 8.27 5.89 -1.49
C ILE A 202 8.69 4.53 -0.91
N THR A 203 9.98 4.19 -1.05
CA THR A 203 10.60 2.97 -0.50
C THR A 203 9.82 1.68 -0.78
N GLY A 204 9.26 1.51 -1.98
CA GLY A 204 8.60 0.27 -2.38
C GLY A 204 9.60 -0.84 -2.73
N ALA A 205 9.25 -2.12 -2.58
CA ALA A 205 10.10 -3.24 -3.01
C ALA A 205 9.66 -3.82 -4.36
N ASN A 206 9.73 -3.02 -5.43
CA ASN A 206 9.25 -3.37 -6.77
C ASN A 206 10.01 -4.52 -7.44
N TYR A 207 11.22 -4.84 -6.99
CA TYR A 207 12.03 -5.96 -7.47
C TYR A 207 12.29 -7.02 -6.38
N GLY A 208 11.44 -7.03 -5.35
CA GLY A 208 11.55 -7.91 -4.19
C GLY A 208 12.50 -7.40 -3.12
N MET A 209 12.56 -8.12 -2.01
CA MET A 209 13.39 -7.81 -0.86
C MET A 209 14.42 -8.91 -0.65
N CYS A 210 15.71 -8.57 -0.51
CA CYS A 210 16.73 -9.59 -0.24
C CYS A 210 16.44 -10.40 1.04
N ALA A 211 15.75 -9.80 2.01
CA ALA A 211 15.28 -10.49 3.22
C ALA A 211 14.35 -11.68 2.91
N CYS A 212 13.68 -11.68 1.76
CA CYS A 212 12.80 -12.76 1.31
C CYS A 212 13.51 -13.89 0.54
N GLN A 213 14.84 -13.83 0.38
CA GLN A 213 15.59 -14.91 -0.28
C GLN A 213 15.46 -16.21 0.52
N GLY A 214 15.04 -17.31 -0.13
CA GLY A 214 14.89 -18.62 0.51
C GLY A 214 13.70 -18.77 1.47
N LEU A 215 12.85 -17.75 1.63
CA LEU A 215 11.69 -17.79 2.54
C LEU A 215 10.35 -18.04 1.84
N SER A 216 10.35 -18.25 0.52
CA SER A 216 9.11 -18.24 -0.27
C SER A 216 8.12 -19.36 0.01
N THR A 217 8.55 -20.44 0.66
CA THR A 217 7.68 -21.56 1.07
C THR A 217 7.27 -21.50 2.53
N ILE A 218 7.76 -20.50 3.27
CA ILE A 218 7.58 -20.37 4.73
C ILE A 218 6.68 -19.16 5.01
N ASP A 219 6.97 -18.04 4.36
CA ASP A 219 6.34 -16.76 4.63
C ASP A 219 5.55 -16.25 3.41
N LYS A 220 4.30 -15.86 3.65
CA LYS A 220 3.39 -15.34 2.60
C LYS A 220 3.94 -14.06 1.98
N THR A 221 4.48 -13.16 2.80
CA THR A 221 5.13 -11.92 2.34
C THR A 221 6.26 -12.18 1.36
N CYS A 222 6.86 -13.36 1.39
CA CYS A 222 7.94 -13.77 0.51
C CYS A 222 7.50 -14.74 -0.59
N SER A 223 6.20 -14.90 -0.87
CA SER A 223 5.69 -15.77 -1.95
C SER A 223 6.33 -15.45 -3.32
N GLN A 224 6.55 -16.50 -4.12
CA GLN A 224 6.99 -16.39 -5.52
C GLN A 224 5.88 -15.92 -6.46
N LYS A 225 4.61 -15.95 -6.02
CA LYS A 225 3.46 -15.55 -6.83
C LYS A 225 3.10 -14.10 -6.61
N ASN A 226 2.76 -13.75 -5.37
CA ASN A 226 2.18 -12.47 -4.98
C ASN A 226 2.91 -11.83 -3.77
N GLY A 227 4.14 -12.25 -3.48
CA GLY A 227 4.97 -11.70 -2.41
C GLY A 227 6.16 -10.88 -2.92
N PHE A 228 7.17 -10.72 -2.08
CA PHE A 228 8.40 -9.97 -2.33
C PHE A 228 9.62 -10.86 -2.56
N TRP A 229 9.42 -12.10 -3.00
CA TRP A 229 10.52 -12.98 -3.36
C TRP A 229 11.42 -12.32 -4.42
N PRO A 230 12.72 -12.12 -4.14
CA PRO A 230 13.64 -11.47 -5.06
C PRO A 230 14.26 -12.48 -6.06
N GLY A 231 13.95 -13.77 -5.94
CA GLY A 231 14.72 -14.84 -6.54
C GLY A 231 15.79 -15.39 -5.59
N ASP A 232 16.17 -16.67 -5.75
CA ASP A 232 17.17 -17.31 -4.87
C ASP A 232 18.60 -17.22 -5.41
N SER A 233 18.75 -16.87 -6.69
CA SER A 233 20.02 -16.60 -7.35
C SER A 233 19.82 -15.64 -8.52
N CYS A 234 20.92 -15.03 -8.98
CA CYS A 234 20.94 -14.16 -10.15
C CYS A 234 22.29 -14.31 -10.87
N GLY A 235 22.27 -14.99 -12.03
CA GLY A 235 23.49 -15.40 -12.72
C GLY A 235 24.33 -16.35 -11.85
N VAL A 236 25.57 -15.94 -11.55
CA VAL A 236 26.49 -16.68 -10.66
C VAL A 236 26.35 -16.29 -9.19
N ASN A 237 25.53 -15.28 -8.87
CA ASN A 237 25.35 -14.77 -7.52
C ASN A 237 24.29 -15.59 -6.79
N ASN A 238 24.62 -16.08 -5.60
CA ASN A 238 23.71 -16.87 -4.75
C ASN A 238 23.34 -16.16 -3.44
N PHE A 239 23.74 -14.90 -3.27
CA PHE A 239 23.44 -14.12 -2.06
C PHE A 239 23.02 -12.70 -2.45
N CYS A 240 21.76 -12.36 -2.17
CA CYS A 240 21.16 -11.10 -2.60
C CYS A 240 21.78 -9.88 -1.91
N PHE A 241 22.13 -10.01 -0.62
CA PHE A 241 22.74 -8.97 0.20
C PHE A 241 24.25 -8.75 -0.08
N SER A 242 24.84 -9.43 -1.05
CA SER A 242 26.28 -9.31 -1.30
C SER A 242 26.64 -7.90 -1.77
N SER A 243 27.55 -7.23 -1.05
CA SER A 243 28.22 -6.00 -1.52
C SER A 243 29.16 -6.26 -2.69
N HIS A 244 29.52 -7.53 -2.93
CA HIS A 244 30.38 -8.00 -4.00
C HIS A 244 29.58 -8.96 -4.88
N ILE A 245 28.71 -8.39 -5.70
CA ILE A 245 28.10 -9.12 -6.81
C ILE A 245 29.21 -9.31 -7.84
N THR A 246 29.65 -10.56 -8.03
CA THR A 246 30.85 -10.90 -8.81
C THR A 246 30.73 -10.42 -10.26
N LEU A 247 29.50 -10.34 -10.78
CA LEU A 247 29.13 -9.70 -12.04
C LEU A 247 27.69 -9.16 -11.95
N PRO A 248 27.41 -7.91 -12.39
CA PRO A 248 26.06 -7.40 -12.49
C PRO A 248 25.19 -8.39 -13.28
N CYS A 249 24.03 -8.72 -12.74
CA CYS A 249 23.10 -9.64 -13.36
C CYS A 249 21.75 -8.94 -13.57
N LYS A 250 21.03 -9.38 -14.59
CA LYS A 250 19.65 -8.96 -14.82
C LYS A 250 18.76 -10.00 -14.15
N GLN A 251 18.12 -9.63 -13.04
CA GLN A 251 17.24 -10.58 -12.36
C GLN A 251 15.92 -10.68 -13.11
N GLU A 252 15.68 -11.84 -13.74
CA GLU A 252 14.46 -12.09 -14.53
C GLU A 252 13.50 -13.03 -13.81
N LYS A 253 13.94 -13.73 -12.76
CA LYS A 253 13.14 -14.68 -12.01
C LYS A 253 12.98 -14.22 -10.56
N TYR A 254 11.91 -13.48 -10.32
CA TYR A 254 11.47 -13.00 -9.01
C TYR A 254 9.94 -13.11 -8.93
N SER A 255 9.33 -12.61 -7.86
CA SER A 255 7.87 -12.72 -7.64
C SER A 255 7.07 -12.37 -8.89
N ARG A 256 6.16 -13.26 -9.30
CA ARG A 256 5.39 -13.16 -10.55
C ARG A 256 4.63 -11.83 -10.64
N LEU A 257 3.94 -11.45 -9.58
CA LEU A 257 3.19 -10.20 -9.49
C LEU A 257 4.07 -8.97 -9.71
N LEU A 258 5.27 -8.95 -9.11
CA LEU A 258 6.23 -7.86 -9.30
C LEU A 258 6.79 -7.87 -10.72
N TRP A 259 7.12 -9.05 -11.24
CA TRP A 259 7.65 -9.21 -12.58
C TRP A 259 6.68 -8.71 -13.64
N GLU A 260 5.42 -9.12 -13.57
CA GLU A 260 4.36 -8.69 -14.49
C GLU A 260 4.20 -7.17 -14.45
N MET A 261 4.14 -6.58 -13.26
CA MET A 261 4.02 -5.13 -13.12
C MET A 261 5.21 -4.34 -13.70
N ASN A 262 6.39 -4.94 -13.74
CA ASN A 262 7.59 -4.30 -14.26
C ASN A 262 7.80 -4.51 -15.77
N HIS A 263 7.04 -5.40 -16.40
CA HIS A 263 7.23 -5.82 -17.80
C HIS A 263 6.00 -5.61 -18.68
N ASP A 264 4.89 -5.11 -18.15
CA ASP A 264 3.80 -4.58 -18.97
C ASP A 264 4.04 -3.12 -19.38
N ASP A 265 3.31 -2.63 -20.39
CA ASP A 265 3.40 -1.26 -20.90
C ASP A 265 2.44 -0.27 -20.20
N ILE A 266 1.81 -0.68 -19.10
CA ILE A 266 0.78 0.08 -18.38
C ILE A 266 1.45 0.97 -17.33
N LYS A 267 1.22 2.28 -17.40
CA LYS A 267 1.76 3.24 -16.42
C LYS A 267 0.87 3.39 -15.19
N GLU A 268 1.47 3.72 -14.06
CA GLU A 268 0.77 3.94 -12.79
C GLU A 268 0.09 5.31 -12.67
N GLY A 269 0.23 6.16 -13.68
CA GLY A 269 -0.43 7.47 -13.76
C GLY A 269 0.18 8.33 -14.85
N GLN A 270 -0.32 9.57 -14.97
CA GLN A 270 0.19 10.54 -15.93
C GLN A 270 1.62 10.99 -15.58
N GLN A 271 1.92 11.11 -14.28
CA GLN A 271 3.27 11.32 -13.74
C GLN A 271 3.58 10.25 -12.68
N VAL A 272 4.74 9.62 -12.79
CA VAL A 272 5.19 8.58 -11.84
C VAL A 272 6.54 8.99 -11.26
N ASN A 273 6.66 8.95 -9.93
CA ASN A 273 7.89 9.26 -9.20
C ASN A 273 8.24 8.10 -8.28
N SER A 274 9.51 7.70 -8.25
CA SER A 274 10.07 6.76 -7.29
C SER A 274 11.05 7.48 -6.37
N MET A 275 10.91 7.22 -5.07
CA MET A 275 11.71 7.84 -4.02
C MET A 275 12.20 6.77 -3.04
N TRP A 276 13.47 6.81 -2.62
CA TRP A 276 13.97 5.95 -1.54
C TRP A 276 15.21 6.53 -0.88
N ALA A 277 15.57 6.01 0.29
CA ALA A 277 16.83 6.32 0.95
C ALA A 277 17.86 5.19 0.79
N THR A 278 19.13 5.53 0.62
CA THR A 278 20.21 4.53 0.62
C THR A 278 20.51 3.96 2.00
N ASP A 279 19.98 4.58 3.06
CA ASP A 279 20.17 4.17 4.45
C ASP A 279 18.89 3.56 5.05
N ASP A 280 17.97 3.12 4.19
CA ASP A 280 16.74 2.43 4.56
C ASP A 280 17.06 1.19 5.41
N ASP A 281 16.55 1.20 6.64
CA ASP A 281 16.82 0.21 7.70
C ASP A 281 15.88 -1.01 7.65
N LEU A 282 14.93 -1.05 6.70
CA LEU A 282 14.00 -2.17 6.51
C LEU A 282 14.28 -2.92 5.22
N ILE A 283 14.35 -2.21 4.09
CA ILE A 283 14.73 -2.83 2.80
C ILE A 283 16.19 -3.27 2.86
N LEU A 284 17.02 -2.51 3.59
CA LEU A 284 18.45 -2.75 3.78
C LEU A 284 19.19 -2.73 2.42
N ASN A 285 20.48 -3.09 2.44
CA ASN A 285 21.32 -3.21 1.24
C ASN A 285 21.28 -1.98 0.30
N ARG A 286 21.15 -0.78 0.86
CA ARG A 286 21.00 0.47 0.09
C ARG A 286 19.81 0.48 -0.89
N ALA A 287 18.75 -0.23 -0.52
CA ALA A 287 17.58 -0.48 -1.36
C ALA A 287 17.92 -1.20 -2.68
N ILE A 288 18.90 -2.10 -2.66
CA ILE A 288 19.33 -2.90 -3.82
C ILE A 288 18.91 -4.37 -3.65
N ALA A 289 18.32 -4.94 -4.69
CA ALA A 289 18.12 -6.38 -4.86
C ALA A 289 18.88 -6.85 -6.12
N TRP A 290 19.82 -7.80 -5.97
CA TRP A 290 20.59 -8.39 -7.08
C TRP A 290 21.27 -7.37 -8.04
N SER A 291 21.72 -6.22 -7.54
CA SER A 291 22.30 -5.05 -8.28
C SER A 291 21.30 -4.00 -8.78
N TRP A 292 20.00 -4.20 -8.59
CA TRP A 292 18.97 -3.29 -9.05
C TRP A 292 18.33 -2.51 -7.90
N PRO A 293 18.09 -1.20 -8.04
CA PRO A 293 17.36 -0.45 -7.03
C PRO A 293 15.93 -0.97 -6.93
N THR A 294 15.57 -1.63 -5.82
CA THR A 294 14.27 -2.29 -5.69
C THR A 294 13.12 -1.29 -5.62
N SER A 295 13.37 -0.06 -5.18
CA SER A 295 12.36 1.00 -5.12
C SER A 295 12.12 1.73 -6.43
N PHE A 296 12.88 1.42 -7.47
CA PHE A 296 12.63 1.97 -8.80
C PHE A 296 11.30 1.45 -9.37
N ILE A 297 10.55 2.35 -10.01
CA ILE A 297 9.37 2.02 -10.82
C ILE A 297 9.73 2.29 -12.29
N PRO A 298 9.57 1.32 -13.21
CA PRO A 298 9.86 1.53 -14.63
C PRO A 298 9.19 2.80 -15.19
N GLY A 299 9.98 3.65 -15.84
CA GLY A 299 9.50 4.90 -16.45
C GLY A 299 9.23 6.05 -15.47
N SER A 300 9.56 5.91 -14.19
CA SER A 300 9.41 6.98 -13.19
C SER A 300 10.56 7.98 -13.17
N GLN A 301 10.29 9.18 -12.67
CA GLN A 301 11.33 10.12 -12.23
C GLN A 301 11.89 9.67 -10.88
N LEU A 302 13.20 9.83 -10.69
CA LEU A 302 13.93 9.25 -9.58
C LEU A 302 14.40 10.31 -8.55
N PHE A 303 14.12 10.06 -7.27
CA PHE A 303 14.67 10.82 -6.14
C PHE A 303 15.34 9.90 -5.13
N VAL A 304 16.66 10.05 -4.95
CA VAL A 304 17.43 9.27 -3.96
C VAL A 304 17.80 10.16 -2.78
N LEU A 305 17.33 9.76 -1.60
CA LEU A 305 17.56 10.42 -0.32
C LEU A 305 18.75 9.78 0.40
N GLN A 306 19.35 10.52 1.33
CA GLN A 306 20.45 10.06 2.17
C GLN A 306 20.12 10.30 3.64
N ASN A 307 20.67 9.48 4.53
CA ASN A 307 20.57 9.60 5.97
C ASN A 307 19.12 9.60 6.50
N MET A 308 18.27 8.75 5.92
CA MET A 308 16.87 8.60 6.34
C MET A 308 16.56 7.11 6.52
N SER A 309 15.93 6.76 7.64
CA SER A 309 15.35 5.43 7.87
C SER A 309 14.11 5.21 7.00
N HIS A 310 13.63 3.97 6.95
CA HIS A 310 12.46 3.59 6.15
C HIS A 310 11.23 4.46 6.44
N MET A 311 10.99 4.78 7.71
CA MET A 311 9.85 5.61 8.14
C MET A 311 10.08 7.12 7.99
N GLN A 312 11.34 7.58 7.96
CA GLN A 312 11.67 9.00 7.78
C GLN A 312 11.55 9.48 6.33
N THR A 313 11.46 8.55 5.37
CA THR A 313 11.35 8.89 3.94
C THR A 313 9.98 9.47 3.53
N LYS A 314 8.98 9.40 4.42
CA LYS A 314 7.59 9.76 4.12
C LYS A 314 7.04 10.90 4.97
#